data_AF-A0A291RQQ9-F1
#
_entry.id   AF-A0A291RQQ9-F1
#
_cell.length_a   1.000
_cell.length_b   1.000
_cell.length_c   1.000
_cell.angle_alpha   90.00
_cell.angle_beta   90.00
_cell.angle_gamma   90.00
#
_symmetry.space_group_name_H-M   'P 1'
#
loop_
_entity.id
_entity.type
_entity.pdbx_description
1 polymer ?
#
loop_
_entity_poly.entity_id
_entity_poly.type
_entity_poly.pdbx_seq_one_letter_code
_entity_poly.pdbx_strand_id
1 'polypeptide(L)'
;MADGLLFGSEPKAVLAHPDSRAVMGLDGLRDVLSFVRVPGQTPLDGLYEVRPRHVLRVRDGRRVEEKYWELESRPHADDLATSVARVRELLEDIVARQMVADVPQCTLLSGGLDSSALTALAQRTLDSDRVRSFSVDFAGQVENFEPEQLREAPDTPFARELVRHVGTVHREILLNNADLVDPAVRSAVLRTWDLPYGDGDLGPSLYLLFRAVARQSTVALSGESADEVFGGYLWFHDPRVVGADTFPWHAIGHRPVADQSTAFLDPDLTAKLDLPHHIADQYRTALAAVPHLDGGSPHDRRMRTIGHLNLVRWLPVMLDRKDRLSMANGIEVRVPFCDHRLVEYVFNIPWSMKTFDGREKSLLRAATEDLLPPSILTRRKAPYPSTQDPGYDKAMKQVLAEIIAEPSSPGLPMFDVDAIRRHVEAPVEKAGSMQERGLVNETPIRMNEWVEAYGVDLAW
;
A
#
# COMPACT_ATOMS: atom_id res chain seq x y z
N MET A 1 -5.67 -3.00 -34.83
CA MET A 1 -4.41 -2.55 -35.48
C MET A 1 -3.50 -3.75 -35.74
N ALA A 2 -2.97 -3.93 -36.97
CA ALA A 2 -2.03 -5.04 -37.24
C ALA A 2 -0.58 -4.74 -36.82
N ASP A 3 -0.19 -3.45 -36.69
CA ASP A 3 1.24 -3.08 -36.61
C ASP A 3 1.60 -2.02 -35.53
N GLY A 4 0.77 -1.80 -34.49
CA GLY A 4 0.95 -0.70 -33.51
C GLY A 4 1.06 -1.13 -32.04
N LEU A 5 1.64 -0.28 -31.19
CA LEU A 5 1.68 -0.42 -29.72
C LEU A 5 0.79 0.67 -29.08
N LEU A 6 -0.12 0.26 -28.20
CA LEU A 6 -0.79 1.18 -27.27
C LEU A 6 0.00 1.21 -25.96
N PHE A 7 0.28 2.42 -25.47
CA PHE A 7 1.01 2.64 -24.23
C PHE A 7 0.42 3.83 -23.49
N GLY A 8 0.21 3.66 -22.19
CA GLY A 8 -0.21 4.72 -21.28
C GLY A 8 0.20 4.37 -19.86
N SER A 9 0.32 5.38 -19.00
CA SER A 9 0.70 5.19 -17.60
C SER A 9 -0.36 4.41 -16.81
N GLU A 10 -1.62 4.45 -17.25
CA GLU A 10 -2.75 3.81 -16.58
C GLU A 10 -3.62 3.02 -17.58
N PRO A 11 -4.27 1.92 -17.15
CA PRO A 11 -5.14 1.11 -18.00
C PRO A 11 -6.21 1.91 -18.75
N LYS A 12 -6.84 2.88 -18.08
CA LYS A 12 -7.90 3.72 -18.69
C LYS A 12 -7.45 4.44 -19.97
N ALA A 13 -6.16 4.76 -20.11
CA ALA A 13 -5.63 5.41 -21.32
C ALA A 13 -5.59 4.46 -22.52
N VAL A 14 -5.28 3.18 -22.27
CA VAL A 14 -5.30 2.13 -23.30
C VAL A 14 -6.73 1.74 -23.64
N LEU A 15 -7.60 1.59 -22.62
CA LEU A 15 -9.00 1.23 -22.77
C LEU A 15 -9.84 2.29 -23.50
N ALA A 16 -9.40 3.55 -23.53
CA ALA A 16 -10.05 4.60 -24.31
C ALA A 16 -9.91 4.40 -25.84
N HIS A 17 -9.00 3.54 -26.29
CA HIS A 17 -8.82 3.25 -27.72
C HIS A 17 -9.90 2.29 -28.23
N PRO A 18 -10.56 2.54 -29.38
CA PRO A 18 -11.69 1.71 -29.88
C PRO A 18 -11.35 0.23 -30.16
N ASP A 19 -10.10 -0.07 -30.49
CA ASP A 19 -9.63 -1.45 -30.70
C ASP A 19 -9.32 -2.19 -29.39
N SER A 20 -9.29 -1.50 -28.25
CA SER A 20 -9.05 -2.10 -26.94
C SER A 20 -10.34 -2.69 -26.40
N ARG A 21 -10.24 -3.83 -25.69
CA ARG A 21 -11.36 -4.45 -24.98
C ARG A 21 -10.93 -4.75 -23.56
N ALA A 22 -11.80 -4.47 -22.60
CA ALA A 22 -11.60 -4.90 -21.24
C ALA A 22 -12.15 -6.33 -21.11
N VAL A 23 -11.27 -7.31 -20.96
CA VAL A 23 -11.62 -8.72 -20.76
C VAL A 23 -10.90 -9.21 -19.51
N MET A 24 -11.58 -9.91 -18.61
CA MET A 24 -10.99 -10.51 -17.43
C MET A 24 -11.27 -12.01 -17.41
N GLY A 25 -10.22 -12.82 -17.48
CA GLY A 25 -10.29 -14.26 -17.28
C GLY A 25 -10.02 -14.68 -15.82
N LEU A 26 -9.94 -16.01 -15.59
CA LEU A 26 -9.64 -16.58 -14.28
C LEU A 26 -8.28 -16.11 -13.71
N ASP A 27 -7.27 -15.94 -14.56
CA ASP A 27 -5.95 -15.49 -14.11
C ASP A 27 -5.98 -14.05 -13.60
N GLY A 28 -6.68 -13.15 -14.29
CA GLY A 28 -6.89 -11.78 -13.82
C GLY A 28 -7.63 -11.74 -12.49
N LEU A 29 -8.66 -12.59 -12.33
CA LEU A 29 -9.41 -12.69 -11.08
C LEU A 29 -8.56 -13.27 -9.92
N ARG A 30 -7.69 -14.25 -10.19
CA ARG A 30 -6.71 -14.76 -9.21
C ARG A 30 -5.73 -13.67 -8.78
N ASP A 31 -5.20 -12.89 -9.72
CA ASP A 31 -4.27 -11.80 -9.43
C ASP A 31 -4.90 -10.76 -8.51
N VAL A 32 -6.17 -10.41 -8.75
CA VAL A 32 -6.94 -9.48 -7.90
C VAL A 32 -7.16 -10.03 -6.49
N LEU A 33 -7.61 -11.28 -6.37
CA LEU A 33 -8.06 -11.85 -5.10
C LEU A 33 -6.93 -12.42 -4.23
N SER A 34 -5.79 -12.72 -4.84
CA SER A 34 -4.64 -13.28 -4.11
C SER A 34 -3.99 -12.29 -3.16
N PHE A 35 -4.22 -10.98 -3.29
CA PHE A 35 -3.48 -9.91 -2.58
C PHE A 35 -1.95 -10.04 -2.75
N VAL A 36 -1.51 -10.47 -3.94
CA VAL A 36 -0.10 -10.56 -4.32
C VAL A 36 0.07 -9.84 -5.65
N ARG A 37 0.76 -8.70 -5.67
CA ARG A 37 1.05 -8.02 -6.94
C ARG A 37 2.16 -8.77 -7.67
N VAL A 38 1.85 -9.28 -8.86
CA VAL A 38 2.85 -9.86 -9.77
C VAL A 38 3.26 -8.79 -10.79
N PRO A 39 4.52 -8.31 -10.77
CA PRO A 39 4.96 -7.26 -11.68
C PRO A 39 4.87 -7.71 -13.15
N GLY A 40 4.33 -6.83 -13.99
CA GLY A 40 4.16 -7.08 -15.42
C GLY A 40 2.79 -7.66 -15.81
N GLN A 41 1.93 -7.94 -14.84
CA GLN A 41 0.57 -8.44 -15.07
C GLN A 41 -0.46 -7.38 -14.71
N THR A 42 -1.64 -7.46 -15.35
CA THR A 42 -2.83 -6.71 -14.98
C THR A 42 -4.01 -7.67 -14.91
N PRO A 43 -5.11 -7.31 -14.22
CA PRO A 43 -6.32 -8.13 -14.24
C PRO A 43 -6.99 -8.28 -15.62
N LEU A 44 -6.53 -7.52 -16.62
CA LEU A 44 -7.12 -7.48 -17.96
C LEU A 44 -6.29 -8.29 -18.95
N ASP A 45 -6.94 -9.17 -19.69
CA ASP A 45 -6.32 -10.02 -20.71
C ASP A 45 -5.76 -9.17 -21.86
N GLY A 46 -4.54 -9.48 -22.28
CA GLY A 46 -3.85 -8.75 -23.35
C GLY A 46 -3.30 -7.37 -22.95
N LEU A 47 -3.50 -6.94 -21.70
CA LEU A 47 -2.91 -5.73 -21.15
C LEU A 47 -1.80 -6.08 -20.15
N TYR A 48 -0.61 -5.52 -20.37
CA TYR A 48 0.58 -5.83 -19.58
C TYR A 48 1.21 -4.57 -19.00
N GLU A 49 1.73 -4.66 -17.79
CA GLU A 49 2.55 -3.63 -17.18
C GLU A 49 4.00 -3.75 -17.67
N VAL A 50 4.69 -2.63 -17.89
CA VAL A 50 6.15 -2.68 -18.06
C VAL A 50 6.76 -3.02 -16.70
N ARG A 51 7.52 -4.12 -16.60
CA ARG A 51 8.04 -4.54 -15.30
C ARG A 51 8.96 -3.45 -14.73
N PRO A 52 8.87 -3.16 -13.42
CA PRO A 52 9.83 -2.31 -12.75
C PRO A 52 11.26 -2.79 -13.03
N ARG A 53 12.20 -1.85 -13.20
CA ARG A 53 13.64 -2.14 -13.42
C ARG A 53 13.97 -2.74 -14.79
N HIS A 54 13.04 -2.66 -15.74
CA HIS A 54 13.24 -3.14 -17.10
C HIS A 54 13.11 -2.00 -18.11
N VAL A 55 13.74 -2.17 -19.26
CA VAL A 55 13.52 -1.37 -20.47
C VAL A 55 12.74 -2.22 -21.46
N LEU A 56 11.58 -1.72 -21.90
CA LEU A 56 10.80 -2.32 -22.98
C LEU A 56 11.15 -1.65 -24.31
N ARG A 57 11.62 -2.44 -25.28
CA ARG A 57 11.87 -1.99 -26.66
C ARG A 57 10.90 -2.69 -27.59
N VAL A 58 10.13 -1.91 -28.35
CA VAL A 58 9.23 -2.42 -29.40
C VAL A 58 9.69 -1.87 -30.75
N ARG A 59 10.01 -2.77 -31.68
CA ARG A 59 10.50 -2.43 -33.02
C ARG A 59 10.15 -3.52 -34.02
N ASP A 60 9.62 -3.14 -35.19
CA ASP A 60 9.32 -4.05 -36.31
C ASP A 60 8.49 -5.27 -35.86
N GLY A 61 7.46 -5.05 -35.03
CA GLY A 61 6.62 -6.10 -34.45
C GLY A 61 7.27 -6.96 -33.36
N ARG A 62 8.54 -6.69 -32.99
CA ARG A 62 9.27 -7.42 -31.95
C ARG A 62 9.26 -6.65 -30.63
N ARG A 63 9.04 -7.39 -29.56
CA ARG A 63 9.15 -6.93 -28.17
C ARG A 63 10.41 -7.52 -27.54
N VAL A 64 11.25 -6.66 -26.98
CA VAL A 64 12.42 -7.06 -26.17
C VAL A 64 12.33 -6.34 -24.83
N GLU A 65 12.51 -7.08 -23.74
CA GLU A 65 12.50 -6.54 -22.38
C GLU A 65 13.83 -6.87 -21.71
N GLU A 66 14.52 -5.85 -21.21
CA GLU A 66 15.88 -5.96 -20.65
C GLU A 66 15.89 -5.43 -19.22
N LYS A 67 16.29 -6.27 -18.27
CA LYS A 67 16.46 -5.88 -16.86
C LYS A 67 17.74 -5.08 -16.70
N TYR A 68 17.66 -3.85 -16.21
CA TYR A 68 18.83 -2.97 -16.01
C TYR A 68 19.25 -2.84 -14.54
N TRP A 69 18.39 -3.20 -13.59
CA TRP A 69 18.71 -3.17 -12.16
C TRP A 69 18.07 -4.34 -11.42
N GLU A 70 18.81 -4.89 -10.46
CA GLU A 70 18.33 -5.92 -9.55
C GLU A 70 18.98 -5.71 -8.18
N LEU A 71 18.22 -6.03 -7.12
CA LEU A 71 18.74 -5.97 -5.77
C LEU A 71 19.67 -7.16 -5.54
N GLU A 72 20.88 -6.88 -5.09
CA GLU A 72 21.90 -7.91 -4.86
C GLU A 72 22.15 -8.16 -3.38
N SER A 73 22.37 -9.42 -3.03
CA SER A 73 22.83 -9.82 -1.71
C SER A 73 24.35 -9.75 -1.66
N ARG A 74 24.89 -8.91 -0.77
CA ARG A 74 26.32 -8.65 -0.59
C ARG A 74 26.69 -8.76 0.89
N PRO A 75 27.94 -9.12 1.24
CA PRO A 75 28.41 -9.04 2.62
C PRO A 75 28.34 -7.58 3.13
N HIS A 76 27.92 -7.42 4.37
CA HIS A 76 27.93 -6.12 5.06
C HIS A 76 29.19 -6.01 5.92
N ALA A 77 30.02 -4.99 5.66
CA ALA A 77 31.33 -4.82 6.29
C ALA A 77 31.32 -3.84 7.47
N ASP A 78 30.33 -2.95 7.54
CA ASP A 78 30.27 -1.90 8.55
C ASP A 78 29.78 -2.46 9.90
N ASP A 79 30.31 -1.91 10.99
CA ASP A 79 29.77 -2.16 12.33
C ASP A 79 28.45 -1.40 12.55
N LEU A 80 27.81 -1.62 13.71
CA LEU A 80 26.52 -1.01 14.00
C LEU A 80 26.58 0.52 14.00
N ALA A 81 27.61 1.12 14.63
CA ALA A 81 27.73 2.57 14.73
C ALA A 81 27.94 3.22 13.36
N THR A 82 28.81 2.63 12.53
CA THR A 82 29.04 3.06 11.15
C THR A 82 27.77 2.90 10.30
N SER A 83 27.02 1.81 10.51
CA SER A 83 25.76 1.58 9.81
C SER A 83 24.68 2.62 10.15
N VAL A 84 24.56 2.98 11.43
CA VAL A 84 23.67 4.05 11.91
C VAL A 84 24.06 5.38 11.26
N ALA A 85 25.34 5.73 11.29
CA ALA A 85 25.84 6.97 10.69
C ALA A 85 25.62 7.02 9.17
N ARG A 86 25.85 5.91 8.46
CA ARG A 86 25.63 5.82 7.01
C ARG A 86 24.16 5.95 6.64
N VAL A 87 23.26 5.31 7.38
CA VAL A 87 21.81 5.47 7.18
C VAL A 87 21.42 6.93 7.35
N ARG A 88 21.93 7.61 8.38
CA ARG A 88 21.70 9.04 8.59
C ARG A 88 22.19 9.89 7.42
N GLU A 89 23.43 9.70 6.98
CA GLU A 89 24.02 10.42 5.84
C GLU A 89 23.17 10.24 4.57
N LEU A 90 22.77 9.00 4.26
CA LEU A 90 21.92 8.71 3.11
C LEU A 90 20.57 9.42 3.23
N LEU A 91 19.90 9.35 4.40
CA LEU A 91 18.61 9.99 4.59
C LEU A 91 18.68 11.52 4.47
N GLU A 92 19.72 12.14 5.02
CA GLU A 92 19.95 13.60 4.86
C GLU A 92 20.12 13.97 3.38
N ASP A 93 20.98 13.27 2.65
CA ASP A 93 21.22 13.51 1.21
C ASP A 93 19.96 13.23 0.35
N ILE A 94 19.22 12.17 0.66
CA ILE A 94 17.98 11.84 -0.07
C ILE A 94 16.93 12.92 0.16
N VAL A 95 16.68 13.30 1.41
CA VAL A 95 15.67 14.30 1.72
C VAL A 95 16.04 15.66 1.13
N ALA A 96 17.32 16.07 1.23
CA ALA A 96 17.80 17.29 0.59
C ALA A 96 17.51 17.32 -0.91
N ARG A 97 17.79 16.23 -1.64
CA ARG A 97 17.53 16.15 -3.09
C ARG A 97 16.03 16.11 -3.41
N GLN A 98 15.22 15.46 -2.57
CA GLN A 98 13.77 15.37 -2.78
C GLN A 98 12.99 16.61 -2.32
N MET A 99 13.60 17.51 -1.56
CA MET A 99 13.06 18.82 -1.17
C MET A 99 13.33 19.93 -2.20
N VAL A 100 13.96 19.60 -3.34
CA VAL A 100 14.13 20.54 -4.46
C VAL A 100 12.83 20.59 -5.28
N ALA A 101 12.14 21.72 -5.22
CA ALA A 101 10.94 21.98 -6.01
C ALA A 101 10.72 23.48 -6.23
N ASP A 102 10.31 23.88 -7.44
CA ASP A 102 9.89 25.26 -7.77
C ASP A 102 8.42 25.54 -7.38
N VAL A 103 7.76 24.58 -6.75
CA VAL A 103 6.35 24.60 -6.38
C VAL A 103 6.17 24.36 -4.87
N PRO A 104 5.05 24.76 -4.25
CA PRO A 104 4.83 24.55 -2.83
C PRO A 104 4.89 23.06 -2.45
N GLN A 105 5.71 22.76 -1.46
CA GLN A 105 5.98 21.40 -0.99
C GLN A 105 5.52 21.18 0.46
N CYS A 106 5.20 19.94 0.78
CA CYS A 106 4.81 19.54 2.12
C CYS A 106 5.33 18.15 2.52
N THR A 107 5.14 17.79 3.78
CA THR A 107 5.31 16.42 4.28
C THR A 107 3.97 15.85 4.76
N LEU A 108 3.78 14.56 4.55
CA LEU A 108 2.68 13.82 5.18
C LEU A 108 3.16 13.33 6.56
N LEU A 109 2.53 13.83 7.62
CA LEU A 109 2.92 13.64 9.01
C LEU A 109 1.86 12.86 9.78
N SER A 110 2.15 11.59 10.07
CA SER A 110 1.27 10.71 10.87
C SER A 110 1.63 10.66 12.35
N GLY A 111 2.72 11.31 12.77
CA GLY A 111 3.25 11.18 14.14
C GLY A 111 3.88 9.81 14.43
N GLY A 112 4.10 8.97 13.41
CA GLY A 112 4.92 7.77 13.49
C GLY A 112 6.41 8.08 13.27
N LEU A 113 7.28 7.12 13.57
CA LEU A 113 8.74 7.27 13.43
C LEU A 113 9.15 7.78 12.03
N ASP A 114 8.63 7.14 10.98
CA ASP A 114 9.10 7.35 9.60
C ASP A 114 8.75 8.75 9.07
N SER A 115 7.47 9.12 9.17
CA SER A 115 6.99 10.43 8.73
C SER A 115 7.58 11.56 9.58
N SER A 116 7.83 11.30 10.86
CA SER A 116 8.45 12.28 11.77
C SER A 116 9.92 12.52 11.43
N ALA A 117 10.68 11.44 11.20
CA ALA A 117 12.08 11.52 10.78
C ALA A 117 12.22 12.32 9.48
N LEU A 118 11.40 12.02 8.46
CA LEU A 118 11.42 12.75 7.20
C LEU A 118 11.02 14.21 7.39
N THR A 119 10.02 14.51 8.21
CA THR A 119 9.59 15.89 8.47
C THR A 119 10.67 16.71 9.18
N ALA A 120 11.35 16.12 10.17
CA ALA A 120 12.46 16.77 10.86
C ALA A 120 13.65 17.00 9.93
N LEU A 121 14.02 16.02 9.11
CA LEU A 121 15.06 16.16 8.09
C LEU A 121 14.70 17.22 7.05
N ALA A 122 13.46 17.20 6.54
CA ALA A 122 12.97 18.18 5.58
C ALA A 122 13.05 19.61 6.14
N GLN A 123 12.69 19.81 7.41
CA GLN A 123 12.82 21.12 8.04
C GLN A 123 14.27 21.60 8.12
N ARG A 124 15.24 20.71 8.33
CA ARG A 124 16.68 21.06 8.36
C ARG A 124 17.24 21.48 7.00
N THR A 125 16.55 21.13 5.90
CA THR A 125 16.94 21.58 4.55
C THR A 125 16.52 23.02 4.25
N LEU A 126 15.66 23.61 5.08
CA LEU A 126 15.17 24.97 4.91
C LEU A 126 15.88 25.92 5.89
N ASP A 127 16.43 27.03 5.38
CA ASP A 127 17.18 27.99 6.20
C ASP A 127 16.26 28.86 7.08
N SER A 128 15.23 29.46 6.47
CA SER A 128 14.33 30.41 7.14
C SER A 128 12.84 30.09 6.96
N ASP A 129 12.52 29.16 6.06
CA ASP A 129 11.15 28.72 5.80
C ASP A 129 10.76 27.53 6.69
N ARG A 130 9.45 27.39 6.90
CA ARG A 130 8.86 26.28 7.63
C ARG A 130 8.22 25.30 6.66
N VAL A 131 8.55 24.02 6.81
CA VAL A 131 7.91 22.95 6.06
C VAL A 131 6.40 22.97 6.35
N ARG A 132 5.58 22.85 5.30
CA ARG A 132 4.15 22.55 5.45
C ARG A 132 4.01 21.08 5.79
N SER A 133 3.19 20.76 6.78
CA SER A 133 2.92 19.36 7.14
C SER A 133 1.43 19.11 7.24
N PHE A 134 1.00 17.92 6.80
CA PHE A 134 -0.40 17.52 6.82
C PHE A 134 -0.56 16.19 7.54
N SER A 135 -1.52 16.13 8.45
CA SER A 135 -2.00 14.88 9.05
C SER A 135 -3.45 14.66 8.65
N VAL A 136 -3.92 13.43 8.82
CA VAL A 136 -5.31 13.04 8.60
C VAL A 136 -5.84 12.40 9.88
N ASP A 137 -7.07 12.74 10.22
CA ASP A 137 -7.81 12.18 11.36
C ASP A 137 -9.29 12.09 10.99
N PHE A 138 -10.08 11.35 11.76
CA PHE A 138 -11.50 11.17 11.51
C PHE A 138 -12.34 11.92 12.55
N ALA A 139 -13.47 12.49 12.12
CA ALA A 139 -14.36 13.26 12.99
C ALA A 139 -14.85 12.41 14.17
N GLY A 140 -14.64 12.88 15.40
CA GLY A 140 -15.00 12.18 16.62
C GLY A 140 -14.05 11.06 17.04
N GLN A 141 -12.95 10.84 16.32
CA GLN A 141 -12.01 9.76 16.62
C GLN A 141 -11.22 10.03 17.90
N VAL A 142 -10.77 11.24 18.17
CA VAL A 142 -9.99 11.56 19.38
C VAL A 142 -10.85 11.38 20.64
N GLU A 143 -12.13 11.76 20.57
CA GLU A 143 -13.06 11.66 21.69
C GLU A 143 -13.56 10.23 21.94
N ASN A 144 -13.68 9.42 20.88
CA ASN A 144 -14.26 8.06 20.95
C ASN A 144 -13.24 6.97 20.60
N PHE A 145 -11.94 7.25 20.72
CA PHE A 145 -10.89 6.32 20.30
C PHE A 145 -10.96 5.01 21.11
N GLU A 146 -11.19 3.89 20.42
CA GLU A 146 -11.03 2.56 20.98
C GLU A 146 -9.66 1.99 20.57
N PRO A 147 -8.79 1.60 21.52
CA PRO A 147 -7.53 0.96 21.18
C PRO A 147 -7.72 -0.34 20.39
N GLU A 148 -6.93 -0.49 19.33
CA GLU A 148 -6.89 -1.68 18.48
C GLU A 148 -5.55 -2.40 18.65
N GLN A 149 -5.47 -3.68 18.29
CA GLN A 149 -4.25 -4.49 18.42
C GLN A 149 -3.01 -3.85 17.77
N LEU A 150 -3.21 -3.12 16.67
CA LEU A 150 -2.15 -2.45 15.91
C LEU A 150 -2.11 -0.93 16.13
N ARG A 151 -3.01 -0.36 16.94
CA ARG A 151 -3.03 1.07 17.29
C ARG A 151 -3.51 1.26 18.73
N GLU A 152 -2.56 1.47 19.63
CA GLU A 152 -2.83 1.62 21.07
C GLU A 152 -3.29 3.03 21.47
N ALA A 153 -2.99 4.04 20.63
CA ALA A 153 -3.25 5.45 20.91
C ALA A 153 -3.50 6.23 19.62
N PRO A 154 -4.27 7.35 19.68
CA PRO A 154 -4.51 8.21 18.53
C PRO A 154 -3.21 8.83 17.99
N ASP A 155 -3.19 9.10 16.68
CA ASP A 155 -2.02 9.62 15.97
C ASP A 155 -1.76 11.11 16.23
N THR A 156 -2.83 11.89 16.35
CA THR A 156 -2.84 13.35 16.45
C THR A 156 -1.95 13.93 17.56
N PRO A 157 -1.94 13.40 18.80
CA PRO A 157 -1.05 13.90 19.85
C PRO A 157 0.45 13.84 19.48
N PHE A 158 0.89 12.76 18.82
CA PHE A 158 2.28 12.59 18.41
C PHE A 158 2.64 13.52 17.25
N ALA A 159 1.74 13.68 16.27
CA ALA A 159 1.92 14.65 15.18
C ALA A 159 2.07 16.07 15.74
N ARG A 160 1.17 16.50 16.64
CA ARG A 160 1.23 17.82 17.32
C ARG A 160 2.49 18.01 18.15
N GLU A 161 3.00 16.96 18.78
CA GLU A 161 4.27 17.00 19.50
C GLU A 161 5.44 17.28 18.55
N LEU A 162 5.52 16.56 17.42
CA LEU A 162 6.55 16.83 16.42
C LEU A 162 6.42 18.24 15.85
N VAL A 163 5.19 18.71 15.57
CA VAL A 163 4.95 20.07 15.06
C VAL A 163 5.52 21.12 16.02
N ARG A 164 5.35 20.94 17.34
CA ARG A 164 5.95 21.82 18.36
C ARG A 164 7.46 21.68 18.44
N HIS A 165 8.00 20.47 18.29
CA HIS A 165 9.43 20.19 18.36
C HIS A 165 10.21 20.79 17.17
N VAL A 166 9.68 20.62 15.95
CA VAL A 166 10.33 20.98 14.68
C VAL A 166 9.91 22.37 14.18
N GLY A 167 8.70 22.83 14.52
CA GLY A 167 8.22 24.16 14.14
C GLY A 167 7.61 24.25 12.73
N THR A 168 6.85 23.23 12.29
CA THR A 168 6.25 23.20 10.95
C THR A 168 4.96 24.03 10.84
N VAL A 169 4.56 24.40 9.61
CA VAL A 169 3.23 24.95 9.31
C VAL A 169 2.27 23.77 9.12
N HIS A 170 1.62 23.36 10.21
CA HIS A 170 0.81 22.15 10.24
C HIS A 170 -0.67 22.41 9.95
N ARG A 171 -1.30 21.48 9.23
CA ARG A 171 -2.75 21.40 9.10
C ARG A 171 -3.24 19.97 9.30
N GLU A 172 -4.21 19.82 10.18
CA GLU A 172 -4.94 18.57 10.39
C GLU A 172 -6.13 18.53 9.43
N ILE A 173 -6.25 17.47 8.65
CA ILE A 173 -7.36 17.22 7.75
C ILE A 173 -8.33 16.25 8.44
N LEU A 174 -9.48 16.78 8.86
CA LEU A 174 -10.52 16.00 9.49
C LEU A 174 -11.49 15.45 8.43
N LEU A 175 -11.57 14.13 8.32
CA LEU A 175 -12.49 13.44 7.42
C LEU A 175 -13.75 13.02 8.17
N ASN A 176 -14.91 13.14 7.54
CA ASN A 176 -16.17 12.63 8.08
C ASN A 176 -16.66 11.45 7.25
N ASN A 177 -17.44 10.57 7.89
CA ASN A 177 -17.93 9.37 7.25
C ASN A 177 -18.86 9.64 6.05
N ALA A 178 -19.63 10.73 6.07
CA ALA A 178 -20.50 11.08 4.96
C ALA A 178 -19.72 11.33 3.67
N ASP A 179 -18.57 12.01 3.76
CA ASP A 179 -17.69 12.24 2.60
C ASP A 179 -17.02 10.95 2.10
N LEU A 180 -16.69 10.01 3.00
CA LEU A 180 -16.04 8.75 2.62
C LEU A 180 -16.96 7.84 1.82
N VAL A 181 -18.25 7.81 2.19
CA VAL A 181 -19.27 6.96 1.56
C VAL A 181 -19.97 7.64 0.39
N ASP A 182 -19.66 8.92 0.13
CA ASP A 182 -20.24 9.69 -0.98
C ASP A 182 -20.03 8.94 -2.32
N PRO A 183 -21.09 8.66 -3.09
CA PRO A 183 -20.98 7.92 -4.35
C PRO A 183 -20.02 8.56 -5.36
N ALA A 184 -19.91 9.89 -5.40
CA ALA A 184 -18.98 10.59 -6.28
C ALA A 184 -17.52 10.39 -5.83
N VAL A 185 -17.26 10.35 -4.52
CA VAL A 185 -15.93 10.02 -3.99
C VAL A 185 -15.59 8.57 -4.31
N ARG A 186 -16.49 7.62 -4.01
CA ARG A 186 -16.29 6.20 -4.31
C ARG A 186 -16.03 5.96 -5.80
N SER A 187 -16.84 6.57 -6.68
CA SER A 187 -16.65 6.49 -8.13
C SER A 187 -15.32 7.12 -8.59
N ALA A 188 -14.90 8.24 -7.99
CA ALA A 188 -13.61 8.86 -8.29
C ALA A 188 -12.43 7.96 -7.87
N VAL A 189 -12.49 7.33 -6.69
CA VAL A 189 -11.46 6.38 -6.23
C VAL A 189 -11.45 5.15 -7.14
N LEU A 190 -12.62 4.66 -7.59
CA LEU A 190 -12.72 3.58 -8.57
C LEU A 190 -12.00 3.92 -9.87
N ARG A 191 -12.39 5.03 -10.49
CA ARG A 191 -11.81 5.51 -11.75
C ARG A 191 -10.38 5.97 -11.64
N THR A 192 -9.87 6.21 -10.44
CA THR A 192 -8.47 6.56 -10.21
C THR A 192 -7.62 5.32 -10.14
N TRP A 193 -8.04 4.34 -9.33
CA TRP A 193 -7.26 3.13 -9.10
C TRP A 193 -7.33 2.14 -10.27
N ASP A 194 -8.44 2.09 -11.01
CA ASP A 194 -8.71 1.15 -12.12
C ASP A 194 -8.63 -0.34 -11.78
N LEU A 195 -8.68 -0.69 -10.50
CA LEU A 195 -8.63 -2.08 -10.05
C LEU A 195 -9.97 -2.49 -9.40
N PRO A 196 -10.39 -3.75 -9.59
CA PRO A 196 -11.69 -4.24 -9.14
C PRO A 196 -11.74 -4.64 -7.66
N TYR A 197 -10.67 -4.44 -6.88
CA TYR A 197 -10.69 -4.71 -5.44
C TYR A 197 -10.86 -3.44 -4.60
N GLY A 198 -11.39 -3.62 -3.40
CA GLY A 198 -11.57 -2.57 -2.41
C GLY A 198 -10.53 -2.62 -1.29
N ASP A 199 -10.23 -1.46 -0.71
CA ASP A 199 -9.33 -1.35 0.45
C ASP A 199 -10.00 -0.66 1.66
N GLY A 200 -11.32 -0.78 1.76
CA GLY A 200 -12.09 -0.20 2.84
C GLY A 200 -12.11 1.33 2.74
N ASP A 201 -12.09 1.98 3.90
CA ASP A 201 -12.06 3.44 4.00
C ASP A 201 -10.69 4.06 3.64
N LEU A 202 -9.67 3.24 3.33
CA LEU A 202 -8.33 3.71 2.98
C LEU A 202 -8.30 4.48 1.65
N GLY A 203 -8.89 3.94 0.58
CA GLY A 203 -9.00 4.59 -0.72
C GLY A 203 -9.67 5.96 -0.66
N PRO A 204 -10.93 6.08 -0.18
CA PRO A 204 -11.61 7.36 -0.07
C PRO A 204 -10.91 8.33 0.88
N SER A 205 -10.35 7.86 2.00
CA SER A 205 -9.63 8.75 2.92
C SER A 205 -8.35 9.32 2.33
N LEU A 206 -7.55 8.51 1.62
CA LEU A 206 -6.36 8.98 0.91
C LEU A 206 -6.72 9.98 -0.20
N TYR A 207 -7.75 9.68 -0.98
CA TYR A 207 -8.23 10.58 -2.04
C TYR A 207 -8.63 11.95 -1.47
N LEU A 208 -9.41 11.97 -0.40
CA LEU A 208 -9.84 13.22 0.25
C LEU A 208 -8.68 13.96 0.91
N LEU A 209 -7.72 13.25 1.52
CA LEU A 209 -6.48 13.83 2.02
C LEU A 209 -5.73 14.56 0.89
N PHE A 210 -5.46 13.89 -0.23
CA PHE A 210 -4.74 14.50 -1.34
C PHE A 210 -5.51 15.66 -1.96
N ARG A 211 -6.83 15.55 -2.09
CA ARG A 211 -7.71 16.65 -2.53
C ARG A 211 -7.58 17.88 -1.64
N ALA A 212 -7.43 17.69 -0.34
CA ALA A 212 -7.23 18.79 0.61
C ALA A 212 -5.81 19.37 0.54
N VAL A 213 -4.78 18.52 0.40
CA VAL A 213 -3.38 18.93 0.25
C VAL A 213 -3.16 19.73 -1.04
N ALA A 214 -3.79 19.32 -2.15
CA ALA A 214 -3.70 19.97 -3.47
C ALA A 214 -4.10 21.44 -3.48
N ARG A 215 -4.86 21.89 -2.48
CA ARG A 215 -5.22 23.31 -2.32
C ARG A 215 -4.05 24.18 -1.87
N GLN A 216 -2.95 23.58 -1.42
CA GLN A 216 -1.85 24.28 -0.75
C GLN A 216 -0.46 23.77 -1.13
N SER A 217 -0.35 22.60 -1.74
CA SER A 217 0.93 21.98 -2.11
C SER A 217 0.74 21.15 -3.37
N THR A 218 1.82 20.98 -4.14
CA THR A 218 1.84 20.17 -5.37
C THR A 218 2.78 18.97 -5.23
N VAL A 219 3.74 19.06 -4.31
CA VAL A 219 4.69 17.98 -3.99
C VAL A 219 4.55 17.62 -2.53
N ALA A 220 4.51 16.33 -2.22
CA ALA A 220 4.47 15.82 -0.85
C ALA A 220 5.55 14.74 -0.62
N LEU A 221 6.29 14.84 0.49
CA LEU A 221 7.16 13.75 0.94
C LEU A 221 6.38 12.80 1.86
N SER A 222 6.58 11.50 1.66
CA SER A 222 5.91 10.46 2.45
C SER A 222 6.87 9.44 3.05
N GLY A 223 6.59 8.99 4.27
CA GLY A 223 7.32 7.93 4.97
C GLY A 223 7.01 6.50 4.51
N GLU A 224 6.36 6.31 3.36
CA GLU A 224 6.17 4.97 2.78
C GLU A 224 7.51 4.31 2.43
N SER A 225 7.51 2.98 2.31
CA SER A 225 8.68 2.12 2.12
C SER A 225 9.60 1.94 3.34
N ALA A 226 9.45 2.73 4.39
CA ALA A 226 10.27 2.58 5.60
C ALA A 226 10.08 1.22 6.29
N ASP A 227 8.85 0.70 6.30
CA ASP A 227 8.53 -0.59 6.90
C ASP A 227 9.17 -1.76 6.16
N GLU A 228 9.17 -1.74 4.84
CA GLU A 228 9.76 -2.76 3.98
C GLU A 228 11.29 -2.73 4.05
N VAL A 229 11.88 -1.54 4.15
CA VAL A 229 13.34 -1.35 4.20
C VAL A 229 13.90 -1.70 5.58
N PHE A 230 13.28 -1.19 6.66
CA PHE A 230 13.78 -1.34 8.03
C PHE A 230 13.11 -2.44 8.85
N GLY A 231 12.17 -3.19 8.28
CA GLY A 231 11.52 -4.30 8.96
C GLY A 231 10.51 -3.85 10.02
N GLY A 232 9.58 -2.98 9.64
CA GLY A 232 8.63 -2.33 10.55
C GLY A 232 7.34 -3.09 10.83
N TYR A 233 6.94 -3.99 9.95
CA TYR A 233 5.69 -4.73 10.10
C TYR A 233 5.79 -5.85 11.13
N LEU A 234 4.67 -6.14 11.78
CA LEU A 234 4.56 -7.20 12.79
C LEU A 234 5.05 -8.57 12.28
N TRP A 235 4.83 -8.87 11.00
CA TRP A 235 5.25 -10.14 10.40
C TRP A 235 6.77 -10.34 10.30
N PHE A 236 7.57 -9.28 10.44
CA PHE A 236 9.03 -9.43 10.57
C PHE A 236 9.43 -9.96 11.96
N HIS A 237 8.54 -9.86 12.95
CA HIS A 237 8.84 -10.11 14.36
C HIS A 237 8.02 -11.25 14.97
N ASP A 238 7.01 -11.78 14.28
CA ASP A 238 6.28 -12.99 14.68
C ASP A 238 7.00 -14.26 14.17
N PRO A 239 7.58 -15.12 15.04
CA PRO A 239 8.28 -16.32 14.63
C PRO A 239 7.42 -17.30 13.81
N ARG A 240 6.10 -17.35 14.02
CA ARG A 240 5.19 -18.20 13.24
C ARG A 240 5.14 -17.72 11.79
N VAL A 241 5.03 -16.41 11.59
CA VAL A 241 4.95 -15.79 10.26
C VAL A 241 6.31 -15.87 9.58
N VAL A 242 7.38 -15.60 10.32
CA VAL A 242 8.76 -15.79 9.84
C VAL A 242 8.98 -17.24 9.41
N GLY A 243 8.39 -18.24 10.08
CA GLY A 243 8.49 -19.64 9.70
C GLY A 243 7.53 -20.12 8.59
N ALA A 244 6.59 -19.30 8.14
CA ALA A 244 5.49 -19.75 7.27
C ALA A 244 5.91 -19.98 5.81
N ASP A 245 5.31 -20.98 5.16
CA ASP A 245 5.54 -21.31 3.75
C ASP A 245 4.57 -20.56 2.81
N THR A 246 4.42 -19.25 3.04
CA THR A 246 3.60 -18.34 2.24
C THR A 246 4.06 -16.90 2.42
N PHE A 247 3.39 -15.95 1.77
CA PHE A 247 3.69 -14.53 1.93
C PHE A 247 3.48 -14.06 3.38
N PRO A 248 4.36 -13.21 3.94
CA PRO A 248 4.26 -12.77 5.33
C PRO A 248 2.92 -12.10 5.70
N TRP A 249 2.37 -11.28 4.81
CA TRP A 249 1.07 -10.62 5.01
C TRP A 249 -0.13 -11.57 4.86
N HIS A 250 0.06 -12.78 4.34
CA HIS A 250 -0.97 -13.83 4.33
C HIS A 250 -0.97 -14.63 5.62
N ALA A 251 0.21 -14.86 6.19
CA ALA A 251 0.38 -15.67 7.40
C ALA A 251 0.06 -14.93 8.70
N ILE A 252 -0.04 -13.60 8.67
CA ILE A 252 -0.36 -12.79 9.85
C ILE A 252 -1.84 -12.92 10.27
N GLY A 253 -2.73 -13.16 9.32
CA GLY A 253 -4.17 -13.30 9.57
C GLY A 253 -4.52 -14.63 10.23
N HIS A 254 -5.67 -14.66 10.92
CA HIS A 254 -6.19 -15.88 11.55
C HIS A 254 -6.94 -16.80 10.57
N ARG A 255 -7.33 -16.28 9.40
CA ARG A 255 -8.00 -17.02 8.34
C ARG A 255 -7.16 -16.97 7.05
N PRO A 256 -7.21 -18.01 6.20
CA PRO A 256 -6.58 -17.96 4.90
C PRO A 256 -7.09 -16.78 4.07
N VAL A 257 -6.20 -16.12 3.33
CA VAL A 257 -6.59 -15.03 2.40
C VAL A 257 -7.55 -15.54 1.33
N ALA A 258 -7.31 -16.76 0.82
CA ALA A 258 -8.18 -17.38 -0.18
C ALA A 258 -9.64 -17.43 0.31
N ASP A 259 -9.90 -18.06 1.46
CA ASP A 259 -11.24 -18.17 2.06
C ASP A 259 -11.95 -16.84 2.28
N GLN A 260 -11.20 -15.79 2.62
CA GLN A 260 -11.78 -14.47 2.88
C GLN A 260 -12.09 -13.74 1.56
N SER A 261 -11.17 -13.79 0.61
CA SER A 261 -11.29 -13.11 -0.69
C SER A 261 -12.36 -13.72 -1.60
N THR A 262 -12.64 -15.01 -1.45
CA THR A 262 -13.67 -15.73 -2.23
C THR A 262 -14.98 -15.93 -1.46
N ALA A 263 -15.13 -15.34 -0.26
CA ALA A 263 -16.24 -15.62 0.63
C ALA A 263 -17.63 -15.35 0.03
N PHE A 264 -17.71 -14.46 -0.96
CA PHE A 264 -18.94 -14.08 -1.65
C PHE A 264 -18.94 -14.43 -3.13
N LEU A 265 -17.94 -15.16 -3.61
CA LEU A 265 -17.98 -15.66 -4.99
C LEU A 265 -18.88 -16.87 -5.09
N ASP A 266 -19.41 -17.07 -6.29
CA ASP A 266 -20.09 -18.30 -6.66
C ASP A 266 -19.20 -19.53 -6.35
N PRO A 267 -19.74 -20.62 -5.78
CA PRO A 267 -18.95 -21.79 -5.40
C PRO A 267 -18.24 -22.47 -6.58
N ASP A 268 -18.85 -22.52 -7.77
CA ASP A 268 -18.22 -23.12 -8.95
C ASP A 268 -17.08 -22.23 -9.45
N LEU A 269 -17.26 -20.90 -9.42
CA LEU A 269 -16.19 -19.95 -9.71
C LEU A 269 -15.03 -20.08 -8.71
N THR A 270 -15.34 -20.18 -7.41
CA THR A 270 -14.36 -20.39 -6.35
C THR A 270 -13.54 -21.65 -6.58
N ALA A 271 -14.19 -22.76 -6.98
CA ALA A 271 -13.51 -24.01 -7.30
C ALA A 271 -12.59 -23.86 -8.53
N LYS A 272 -13.03 -23.17 -9.58
CA LYS A 272 -12.21 -22.90 -10.78
C LYS A 272 -10.98 -22.04 -10.46
N LEU A 273 -11.08 -21.11 -9.51
CA LEU A 273 -9.99 -20.22 -9.14
C LEU A 273 -8.81 -20.97 -8.52
N ASP A 274 -9.05 -22.04 -7.74
CA ASP A 274 -8.00 -22.77 -7.01
C ASP A 274 -6.96 -21.83 -6.38
N LEU A 275 -7.48 -20.80 -5.70
CA LEU A 275 -6.69 -19.68 -5.21
C LEU A 275 -5.56 -20.11 -4.24
N PRO A 276 -5.75 -21.12 -3.36
CA PRO A 276 -4.65 -21.65 -2.55
C PRO A 276 -3.47 -22.17 -3.38
N HIS A 277 -3.74 -22.91 -4.47
CA HIS A 277 -2.68 -23.40 -5.34
C HIS A 277 -1.96 -22.25 -6.06
N HIS A 278 -2.73 -21.31 -6.61
CA HIS A 278 -2.19 -20.13 -7.27
C HIS A 278 -1.29 -19.30 -6.34
N ILE A 279 -1.72 -19.04 -5.09
CA ILE A 279 -0.90 -18.31 -4.09
C ILE A 279 0.41 -19.05 -3.83
N ALA A 280 0.36 -20.38 -3.68
CA ALA A 280 1.56 -21.19 -3.45
C ALA A 280 2.54 -21.14 -4.65
N ASP A 281 2.03 -21.14 -5.88
CA ASP A 281 2.83 -20.96 -7.09
C ASP A 281 3.49 -19.58 -7.17
N GLN A 282 2.73 -18.52 -6.87
CA GLN A 282 3.27 -17.16 -6.85
C GLN A 282 4.33 -16.98 -5.78
N TYR A 283 4.15 -17.61 -4.63
CA TYR A 283 5.14 -17.62 -3.56
C TYR A 283 6.42 -18.35 -3.99
N ARG A 284 6.33 -19.57 -4.55
CA ARG A 284 7.49 -20.30 -5.10
C ARG A 284 8.23 -19.48 -6.16
N THR A 285 7.49 -18.84 -7.07
CA THR A 285 8.05 -17.98 -8.11
C THR A 285 8.79 -16.78 -7.51
N ALA A 286 8.24 -16.15 -6.47
CA ALA A 286 8.87 -15.04 -5.79
C ALA A 286 10.12 -15.46 -5.00
N LEU A 287 10.11 -16.66 -4.39
CA LEU A 287 11.26 -17.24 -3.70
C LEU A 287 12.43 -17.51 -4.65
N ALA A 288 12.17 -18.01 -5.86
CA ALA A 288 13.20 -18.28 -6.86
C ALA A 288 13.95 -17.02 -7.33
N ALA A 289 13.35 -15.83 -7.15
CA ALA A 289 13.95 -14.55 -7.50
C ALA A 289 14.72 -13.89 -6.33
N VAL A 290 14.78 -14.51 -5.15
CA VAL A 290 15.48 -13.93 -3.99
C VAL A 290 17.00 -14.02 -4.21
N PRO A 291 17.75 -12.90 -4.14
CA PRO A 291 19.20 -12.95 -4.28
C PRO A 291 19.84 -13.70 -3.11
N HIS A 292 20.75 -14.63 -3.41
CA HIS A 292 21.43 -15.45 -2.41
C HIS A 292 22.80 -14.88 -2.05
N LEU A 293 23.17 -15.01 -0.77
CA LEU A 293 24.52 -14.72 -0.27
C LEU A 293 25.06 -15.98 0.38
N ASP A 294 26.26 -16.38 -0.01
CA ASP A 294 26.97 -17.49 0.60
C ASP A 294 27.38 -17.14 2.04
N GLY A 295 27.09 -18.06 2.96
CA GLY A 295 27.29 -17.84 4.40
C GLY A 295 26.10 -17.18 5.11
N GLY A 296 26.35 -16.66 6.31
CA GLY A 296 25.32 -16.08 7.18
C GLY A 296 24.48 -17.11 7.95
N SER A 297 23.77 -16.64 8.96
CA SER A 297 22.89 -17.49 9.76
C SER A 297 21.64 -17.91 8.96
N PRO A 298 21.01 -19.07 9.26
CA PRO A 298 19.71 -19.43 8.68
C PRO A 298 18.64 -18.36 8.89
N HIS A 299 18.69 -17.67 10.04
CA HIS A 299 17.78 -16.58 10.37
C HIS A 299 17.99 -15.36 9.45
N ASP A 300 19.24 -14.91 9.25
CA ASP A 300 19.52 -13.78 8.35
C ASP A 300 19.09 -14.08 6.91
N ARG A 301 19.33 -15.31 6.43
CA ARG A 301 18.85 -15.73 5.10
C ARG A 301 17.33 -15.62 5.01
N ARG A 302 16.62 -16.08 6.04
CA ARG A 302 15.15 -16.01 6.08
C ARG A 302 14.64 -14.58 6.14
N MET A 303 15.25 -13.73 6.96
CA MET A 303 14.87 -12.32 7.05
C MET A 303 15.15 -11.56 5.74
N ARG A 304 16.24 -11.91 5.04
CA ARG A 304 16.52 -11.36 3.71
C ARG A 304 15.47 -11.80 2.67
N THR A 305 15.05 -13.07 2.69
CA THR A 305 13.94 -13.55 1.87
C THR A 305 12.67 -12.74 2.14
N ILE A 306 12.27 -12.60 3.40
CA ILE A 306 11.07 -11.83 3.79
C ILE A 306 11.19 -10.37 3.35
N GLY A 307 12.34 -9.73 3.58
CA GLY A 307 12.60 -8.36 3.12
C GLY A 307 12.49 -8.21 1.60
N HIS A 308 13.06 -9.14 0.84
CA HIS A 308 12.95 -9.14 -0.62
C HIS A 308 11.50 -9.28 -1.08
N LEU A 309 10.74 -10.22 -0.49
CA LEU A 309 9.32 -10.40 -0.82
C LEU A 309 8.51 -9.12 -0.54
N ASN A 310 8.76 -8.45 0.59
CA ASN A 310 8.10 -7.17 0.89
C ASN A 310 8.42 -6.12 -0.18
N LEU A 311 9.70 -5.98 -0.58
CA LEU A 311 10.11 -4.99 -1.58
C LEU A 311 9.53 -5.26 -2.98
N VAL A 312 9.38 -6.52 -3.40
CA VAL A 312 9.02 -6.86 -4.80
C VAL A 312 7.58 -7.32 -5.01
N ARG A 313 6.81 -7.54 -3.95
CA ARG A 313 5.40 -7.99 -4.01
C ARG A 313 4.44 -7.15 -3.16
N TRP A 314 4.90 -6.63 -2.02
CA TRP A 314 4.06 -5.84 -1.12
C TRP A 314 4.15 -4.34 -1.39
N LEU A 315 5.36 -3.78 -1.40
CA LEU A 315 5.62 -2.37 -1.66
C LEU A 315 4.96 -1.86 -2.96
N PRO A 316 4.98 -2.59 -4.10
CA PRO A 316 4.29 -2.14 -5.30
C PRO A 316 2.79 -1.90 -5.13
N VAL A 317 2.11 -2.67 -4.27
CA VAL A 317 0.68 -2.47 -3.98
C VAL A 317 0.45 -1.11 -3.31
N MET A 318 1.33 -0.76 -2.36
CA MET A 318 1.24 0.50 -1.64
C MET A 318 1.56 1.69 -2.53
N LEU A 319 2.65 1.60 -3.31
CA LEU A 319 3.09 2.65 -4.20
C LEU A 319 2.08 2.92 -5.33
N ASP A 320 1.55 1.87 -5.99
CA ASP A 320 0.58 2.01 -7.09
C ASP A 320 -0.70 2.72 -6.63
N ARG A 321 -1.21 2.38 -5.44
CA ARG A 321 -2.37 3.07 -4.87
C ARG A 321 -2.07 4.53 -4.57
N LYS A 322 -0.98 4.81 -3.86
CA LYS A 322 -0.65 6.18 -3.45
C LYS A 322 -0.40 7.06 -4.67
N ASP A 323 0.38 6.58 -5.63
CA ASP A 323 0.68 7.30 -6.87
C ASP A 323 -0.61 7.70 -7.59
N ARG A 324 -1.47 6.74 -7.92
CA ARG A 324 -2.74 7.02 -8.62
C ARG A 324 -3.64 7.98 -7.84
N LEU A 325 -3.89 7.73 -6.56
CA LEU A 325 -4.78 8.57 -5.73
C LEU A 325 -4.27 10.00 -5.56
N SER A 326 -2.95 10.17 -5.46
CA SER A 326 -2.33 11.49 -5.34
C SER A 326 -2.30 12.23 -6.68
N MET A 327 -1.91 11.55 -7.77
CA MET A 327 -1.84 12.12 -9.12
C MET A 327 -3.22 12.52 -9.65
N ALA A 328 -4.29 11.79 -9.30
CA ALA A 328 -5.66 12.21 -9.61
C ALA A 328 -6.05 13.56 -8.99
N ASN A 329 -5.35 13.98 -7.94
CA ASN A 329 -5.51 15.30 -7.30
C ASN A 329 -4.37 16.27 -7.65
N GLY A 330 -3.50 15.93 -8.59
CA GLY A 330 -2.36 16.77 -9.01
C GLY A 330 -1.26 16.89 -7.96
N ILE A 331 -1.08 15.86 -7.11
CA ILE A 331 -0.02 15.79 -6.11
C ILE A 331 1.03 14.77 -6.53
N GLU A 332 2.28 15.22 -6.70
CA GLU A 332 3.45 14.35 -6.80
C GLU A 332 3.86 13.89 -5.39
N VAL A 333 3.70 12.61 -5.06
CA VAL A 333 4.19 12.06 -3.80
C VAL A 333 5.57 11.44 -3.98
N ARG A 334 6.57 12.01 -3.31
CA ARG A 334 7.95 11.52 -3.26
C ARG A 334 8.13 10.59 -2.06
N VAL A 335 8.84 9.49 -2.27
CA VAL A 335 9.06 8.42 -1.28
C VAL A 335 10.56 8.27 -0.98
N PRO A 336 11.15 9.09 -0.08
CA PRO A 336 12.58 9.05 0.24
C PRO A 336 13.15 7.67 0.57
N PHE A 337 12.39 6.85 1.29
CA PHE A 337 12.85 5.51 1.68
C PHE A 337 13.00 4.53 0.51
N CYS A 338 12.45 4.84 -0.68
CA CYS A 338 12.66 4.05 -1.90
C CYS A 338 13.95 4.38 -2.67
N ASP A 339 14.79 5.33 -2.22
CA ASP A 339 16.06 5.61 -2.90
C ASP A 339 16.92 4.33 -2.93
N HIS A 340 17.32 3.92 -4.13
CA HIS A 340 18.00 2.64 -4.35
C HIS A 340 19.27 2.50 -3.50
N ARG A 341 19.99 3.59 -3.20
CA ARG A 341 21.22 3.54 -2.39
C ARG A 341 20.90 3.17 -0.94
N LEU A 342 19.79 3.69 -0.40
CA LEU A 342 19.32 3.32 0.94
C LEU A 342 18.82 1.88 0.96
N VAL A 343 18.01 1.49 -0.02
CA VAL A 343 17.47 0.13 -0.13
C VAL A 343 18.60 -0.89 -0.24
N GLU A 344 19.57 -0.67 -1.14
CA GLU A 344 20.73 -1.55 -1.33
C GLU A 344 21.58 -1.69 -0.07
N TYR A 345 21.84 -0.57 0.63
CA TYR A 345 22.62 -0.57 1.85
C TYR A 345 21.88 -1.34 2.96
N VAL A 346 20.65 -0.92 3.28
CA VAL A 346 19.88 -1.50 4.39
C VAL A 346 19.51 -2.96 4.10
N PHE A 347 19.23 -3.35 2.86
CA PHE A 347 18.94 -4.74 2.51
C PHE A 347 20.07 -5.70 2.93
N ASN A 348 21.31 -5.24 2.89
CA ASN A 348 22.49 -6.05 3.19
C ASN A 348 22.90 -6.07 4.68
N ILE A 349 22.42 -5.12 5.49
CA ILE A 349 22.68 -5.08 6.94
C ILE A 349 22.14 -6.36 7.62
N PRO A 350 22.91 -7.04 8.50
CA PRO A 350 22.46 -8.20 9.26
C PRO A 350 21.20 -7.90 10.07
N TRP A 351 20.30 -8.87 10.21
CA TRP A 351 19.01 -8.63 10.88
C TRP A 351 19.21 -8.21 12.34
N SER A 352 20.19 -8.83 13.03
CA SER A 352 20.57 -8.48 14.40
C SER A 352 20.98 -7.02 14.59
N MET A 353 21.50 -6.36 13.54
CA MET A 353 21.80 -4.92 13.59
C MET A 353 20.58 -4.06 13.31
N LYS A 354 19.60 -4.54 12.54
CA LYS A 354 18.34 -3.80 12.28
C LYS A 354 17.45 -3.70 13.51
N THR A 355 17.52 -4.72 14.38
CA THR A 355 16.70 -4.90 15.59
C THR A 355 17.58 -5.11 16.84
N PHE A 356 18.68 -4.36 16.98
CA PHE A 356 19.73 -4.62 17.96
C PHE A 356 19.27 -4.57 19.44
N ASP A 357 18.17 -3.87 19.72
CA ASP A 357 17.54 -3.77 21.04
C ASP A 357 16.20 -4.53 21.12
N GLY A 358 15.93 -5.39 20.13
CA GLY A 358 14.71 -6.20 20.03
C GLY A 358 13.47 -5.45 19.55
N ARG A 359 13.60 -4.18 19.13
CA ARG A 359 12.49 -3.39 18.59
C ARG A 359 12.45 -3.41 17.08
N GLU A 360 11.29 -3.08 16.52
CA GLU A 360 11.19 -2.77 15.10
C GLU A 360 11.93 -1.46 14.79
N LYS A 361 12.63 -1.46 13.65
CA LYS A 361 13.33 -0.30 13.11
C LYS A 361 14.36 0.33 14.05
N SER A 362 15.01 -0.43 14.93
CA SER A 362 16.04 0.09 15.86
C SER A 362 17.12 0.87 15.13
N LEU A 363 17.54 0.40 13.95
CA LEU A 363 18.51 1.09 13.10
C LEU A 363 18.04 2.49 12.67
N LEU A 364 16.78 2.63 12.24
CA LEU A 364 16.20 3.93 11.88
C LEU A 364 16.06 4.82 13.10
N ARG A 365 15.57 4.28 14.23
CA ARG A 365 15.44 5.01 15.50
C ARG A 365 16.78 5.61 15.93
N ALA A 366 17.85 4.82 15.89
CA ALA A 366 19.21 5.28 16.22
C ALA A 366 19.73 6.33 15.22
N ALA A 367 19.44 6.18 13.92
CA ALA A 367 19.86 7.15 12.90
C ALA A 367 19.16 8.52 13.03
N THR A 368 18.02 8.58 13.71
CA THR A 368 17.18 9.78 13.84
C THR A 368 16.94 10.19 15.29
N GLU A 369 17.72 9.68 16.24
CA GLU A 369 17.50 9.88 17.69
C GLU A 369 17.56 11.35 18.09
N ASP A 370 18.50 12.13 17.53
CA ASP A 370 18.67 13.56 17.79
C ASP A 370 17.57 14.44 17.20
N LEU A 371 16.72 13.89 16.31
CA LEU A 371 15.73 14.65 15.55
C LEU A 371 14.34 14.62 16.16
N LEU A 372 14.07 13.68 17.07
CA LEU A 372 12.71 13.29 17.43
C LEU A 372 12.48 13.34 18.95
N PRO A 373 11.26 13.71 19.39
CA PRO A 373 10.87 13.56 20.78
C PRO A 373 10.94 12.08 21.26
N PRO A 374 11.29 11.82 22.53
CA PRO A 374 11.36 10.46 23.08
C PRO A 374 10.07 9.65 22.94
N SER A 375 8.90 10.30 23.02
CA SER A 375 7.59 9.66 22.83
C SER A 375 7.43 9.04 21.44
N ILE A 376 7.94 9.69 20.40
CA ILE A 376 7.90 9.21 19.01
C ILE A 376 8.95 8.11 18.80
N LEU A 377 10.16 8.30 19.35
CA LEU A 377 11.24 7.30 19.30
C LEU A 377 10.90 5.99 20.00
N THR A 378 9.95 5.98 20.93
CA THR A 378 9.51 4.77 21.65
C THR A 378 8.16 4.26 21.18
N ARG A 379 7.48 5.00 20.31
CA ARG A 379 6.16 4.63 19.78
C ARG A 379 6.25 3.37 18.93
N ARG A 380 5.36 2.42 19.18
CA ARG A 380 5.17 1.23 18.35
C ARG A 380 4.59 1.62 16.98
N LYS A 381 4.91 0.86 15.94
CA LYS A 381 4.31 1.05 14.61
C LYS A 381 2.78 0.98 14.68
N ALA A 382 2.12 2.02 14.18
CA ALA A 382 0.68 2.04 13.89
C ALA A 382 0.44 2.09 12.37
N PRO A 383 -0.58 1.42 11.83
CA PRO A 383 -0.97 1.51 10.41
C PRO A 383 -1.54 2.91 10.09
N TYR A 384 -1.95 3.14 8.84
CA TYR A 384 -2.71 4.33 8.46
C TYR A 384 -4.07 4.36 9.20
N PRO A 385 -4.56 5.52 9.67
CA PRO A 385 -5.80 5.61 10.45
C PRO A 385 -7.03 5.16 9.65
N SER A 386 -7.98 4.56 10.35
CA SER A 386 -9.29 4.14 9.81
C SER A 386 -10.42 4.69 10.68
N THR A 387 -11.59 4.88 10.09
CA THR A 387 -12.79 5.31 10.83
C THR A 387 -13.26 4.21 11.77
N GLN A 388 -13.55 4.56 13.02
CA GLN A 388 -14.13 3.68 14.04
C GLN A 388 -15.66 3.85 14.15
N ASP A 389 -16.26 4.65 13.26
CA ASP A 389 -17.72 4.82 13.24
C ASP A 389 -18.38 3.73 12.37
N PRO A 390 -19.30 2.92 12.93
CA PRO A 390 -20.00 1.85 12.23
C PRO A 390 -20.93 2.34 11.10
N GLY A 391 -21.16 3.65 10.99
CA GLY A 391 -21.91 4.26 9.89
C GLY A 391 -21.32 3.96 8.51
N TYR A 392 -19.99 3.84 8.41
CA TYR A 392 -19.32 3.44 7.16
C TYR A 392 -19.75 2.04 6.72
N ASP A 393 -19.63 1.06 7.62
CA ASP A 393 -20.00 -0.33 7.37
C ASP A 393 -21.49 -0.48 7.01
N LYS A 394 -22.36 0.27 7.71
CA LYS A 394 -23.80 0.31 7.40
C LYS A 394 -24.09 0.86 6.00
N ALA A 395 -23.41 1.94 5.60
CA ALA A 395 -23.57 2.52 4.28
C ALA A 395 -23.10 1.55 3.18
N MET A 396 -21.98 0.85 3.38
CA MET A 396 -21.49 -0.10 2.38
C MET A 396 -22.38 -1.33 2.27
N LYS A 397 -22.93 -1.83 3.39
CA LYS A 397 -23.94 -2.89 3.35
C LYS A 397 -25.21 -2.46 2.60
N GLN A 398 -25.62 -1.20 2.71
CA GLN A 398 -26.75 -0.67 1.95
C GLN A 398 -26.47 -0.66 0.43
N VAL A 399 -25.27 -0.25 0.02
CA VAL A 399 -24.87 -0.31 -1.40
C VAL A 399 -24.85 -1.76 -1.92
N LEU A 400 -24.32 -2.71 -1.13
CA LEU A 400 -24.40 -4.14 -1.48
C LEU A 400 -25.84 -4.63 -1.59
N ALA A 401 -26.73 -4.20 -0.70
CA ALA A 401 -28.14 -4.55 -0.73
C ALA A 401 -28.80 -4.12 -2.04
N GLU A 402 -28.49 -2.92 -2.51
CA GLU A 402 -28.98 -2.37 -3.78
C GLU A 402 -28.47 -3.16 -4.98
N ILE A 403 -27.18 -3.53 -4.98
CA ILE A 403 -26.58 -4.36 -6.05
C ILE A 403 -27.27 -5.71 -6.16
N ILE A 404 -27.48 -6.42 -5.05
CA ILE A 404 -28.14 -7.74 -5.07
C ILE A 404 -29.65 -7.68 -5.30
N ALA A 405 -30.26 -6.52 -5.14
CA ALA A 405 -31.68 -6.30 -5.44
C ALA A 405 -31.94 -5.98 -6.92
N GLU A 406 -30.92 -5.52 -7.67
CA GLU A 406 -30.99 -5.17 -9.08
C GLU A 406 -30.53 -6.36 -9.96
N PRO A 407 -31.44 -7.13 -10.59
CA PRO A 407 -31.07 -8.34 -11.35
C PRO A 407 -30.19 -8.07 -12.57
N SER A 408 -30.15 -6.83 -13.06
CA SER A 408 -29.30 -6.43 -14.18
C SER A 408 -27.88 -6.00 -13.77
N SER A 409 -27.56 -5.99 -12.47
CA SER A 409 -26.23 -5.66 -11.95
C SER A 409 -25.16 -6.57 -12.58
N PRO A 410 -24.15 -6.01 -13.27
CA PRO A 410 -23.26 -6.79 -14.12
C PRO A 410 -22.28 -7.68 -13.34
N GLY A 411 -22.06 -7.40 -12.05
CA GLY A 411 -21.22 -8.20 -11.18
C GLY A 411 -21.90 -9.45 -10.62
N LEU A 412 -23.25 -9.53 -10.64
CA LEU A 412 -23.99 -10.62 -9.99
C LEU A 412 -23.60 -12.04 -10.44
N PRO A 413 -23.26 -12.30 -11.71
CA PRO A 413 -22.82 -13.64 -12.13
C PRO A 413 -21.57 -14.16 -11.42
N MET A 414 -20.79 -13.28 -10.77
CA MET A 414 -19.61 -13.68 -9.98
C MET A 414 -19.96 -14.17 -8.58
N PHE A 415 -21.14 -13.83 -8.05
CA PHE A 415 -21.37 -13.83 -6.61
C PHE A 415 -22.35 -14.89 -6.12
N ASP A 416 -22.09 -15.41 -4.92
CA ASP A 416 -23.09 -16.10 -4.09
C ASP A 416 -24.00 -15.04 -3.46
N VAL A 417 -25.12 -14.78 -4.12
CA VAL A 417 -26.12 -13.79 -3.71
C VAL A 417 -26.70 -14.10 -2.32
N ASP A 418 -26.84 -15.37 -1.95
CA ASP A 418 -27.38 -15.75 -0.64
C ASP A 418 -26.36 -15.48 0.48
N ALA A 419 -25.07 -15.67 0.21
CA ALA A 419 -24.01 -15.29 1.14
C ALA A 419 -23.94 -13.77 1.36
N ILE A 420 -24.03 -12.98 0.28
CA ILE A 420 -24.09 -11.51 0.40
C ILE A 420 -25.34 -11.08 1.15
N ARG A 421 -26.52 -11.67 0.87
CA ARG A 421 -27.76 -11.33 1.57
C ARG A 421 -27.64 -11.56 3.08
N ARG A 422 -27.11 -12.71 3.51
CA ARG A 422 -26.86 -12.98 4.94
C ARG A 422 -25.92 -11.96 5.57
N HIS A 423 -24.89 -11.53 4.85
CA HIS A 423 -23.96 -10.51 5.33
C HIS A 423 -24.62 -9.14 5.47
N VAL A 424 -25.39 -8.72 4.47
CA VAL A 424 -26.12 -7.43 4.48
C VAL A 424 -27.15 -7.38 5.62
N GLU A 425 -27.88 -8.48 5.86
CA GLU A 425 -28.89 -8.57 6.92
C GLU A 425 -28.29 -8.65 8.33
N ALA A 426 -27.02 -9.05 8.46
CA ALA A 426 -26.36 -9.12 9.76
C ALA A 426 -26.17 -7.72 10.38
N PRO A 427 -26.50 -7.53 11.67
CA PRO A 427 -26.38 -6.22 12.32
C PRO A 427 -24.93 -5.74 12.38
N VAL A 428 -24.74 -4.42 12.25
CA VAL A 428 -23.45 -3.75 12.47
C VAL A 428 -23.43 -3.16 13.86
N GLU A 429 -22.88 -3.92 14.80
CA GLU A 429 -22.75 -3.50 16.21
C GLU A 429 -21.54 -2.59 16.43
N LYS A 430 -20.45 -2.84 15.69
CA LYS A 430 -19.19 -2.10 15.76
C LYS A 430 -18.62 -1.88 14.37
N ALA A 431 -17.72 -0.90 14.26
CA ALA A 431 -16.93 -0.70 13.06
C ALA A 431 -16.09 -1.95 12.74
N GLY A 432 -16.12 -2.37 11.48
CA GLY A 432 -15.22 -3.42 11.00
C GLY A 432 -13.79 -2.90 10.90
N SER A 433 -12.82 -3.81 10.96
CA SER A 433 -11.44 -3.46 10.64
C SER A 433 -11.33 -3.02 9.17
N MET A 434 -10.30 -2.22 8.85
CA MET A 434 -10.01 -1.81 7.46
C MET A 434 -9.91 -3.02 6.51
N GLN A 435 -9.32 -4.13 6.97
CA GLN A 435 -9.20 -5.36 6.19
C GLN A 435 -10.55 -6.02 5.93
N GLU A 436 -11.41 -6.16 6.95
CA GLU A 436 -12.75 -6.71 6.79
C GLU A 436 -13.56 -5.84 5.82
N ARG A 437 -13.53 -4.52 5.97
CA ARG A 437 -14.20 -3.60 5.03
C ARG A 437 -13.72 -3.80 3.61
N GLY A 438 -12.41 -3.86 3.39
CA GLY A 438 -11.85 -4.08 2.05
C GLY A 438 -12.35 -5.39 1.42
N LEU A 439 -12.32 -6.49 2.19
CA LEU A 439 -12.63 -7.82 1.68
C LEU A 439 -14.14 -8.06 1.49
N VAL A 440 -14.95 -7.79 2.51
CA VAL A 440 -16.36 -8.21 2.52
C VAL A 440 -17.34 -7.09 2.17
N ASN A 441 -16.96 -5.82 2.35
CA ASN A 441 -17.85 -4.72 1.98
C ASN A 441 -17.48 -4.15 0.60
N GLU A 442 -16.26 -3.66 0.46
CA GLU A 442 -15.85 -2.89 -0.73
C GLU A 442 -15.56 -3.76 -1.94
N THR A 443 -14.87 -4.90 -1.79
CA THR A 443 -14.44 -5.69 -2.97
C THR A 443 -15.62 -6.14 -3.86
N PRO A 444 -16.73 -6.71 -3.34
CA PRO A 444 -17.85 -7.09 -4.21
C PRO A 444 -18.51 -5.86 -4.87
N ILE A 445 -18.62 -4.74 -4.14
CA ILE A 445 -19.13 -3.49 -4.71
C ILE A 445 -18.21 -3.01 -5.85
N ARG A 446 -16.91 -2.94 -5.59
CA ARG A 446 -15.86 -2.53 -6.52
C ARG A 446 -15.85 -3.38 -7.78
N MET A 447 -15.96 -4.70 -7.64
CA MET A 447 -16.03 -5.61 -8.78
C MET A 447 -17.25 -5.30 -9.65
N ASN A 448 -18.44 -5.14 -9.06
CA ASN A 448 -19.64 -4.77 -9.80
C ASN A 448 -19.50 -3.42 -10.52
N GLU A 449 -19.12 -2.37 -9.78
CA GLU A 449 -18.97 -1.02 -10.32
C GLU A 449 -17.85 -0.94 -11.38
N TRP A 450 -16.79 -1.73 -11.25
CA TRP A 450 -15.70 -1.77 -12.22
C TRP A 450 -16.12 -2.44 -13.52
N VAL A 451 -16.84 -3.57 -13.45
CA VAL A 451 -17.41 -4.23 -14.63
C VAL A 451 -18.33 -3.27 -15.38
N GLU A 452 -19.17 -2.53 -14.66
CA GLU A 452 -20.05 -1.51 -15.24
C GLU A 452 -19.26 -0.34 -15.85
N ALA A 453 -18.33 0.24 -15.10
CA ALA A 453 -17.62 1.46 -15.50
C ALA A 453 -16.69 1.27 -16.70
N TYR A 454 -16.15 0.07 -16.89
CA TYR A 454 -15.22 -0.27 -17.98
C TYR A 454 -15.82 -1.21 -19.03
N GLY A 455 -17.06 -1.66 -18.86
CA GLY A 455 -17.71 -2.61 -19.77
C GLY A 455 -16.91 -3.91 -19.88
N VAL A 456 -16.47 -4.45 -18.75
CA VAL A 456 -15.56 -5.60 -18.72
C VAL A 456 -16.28 -6.88 -19.10
N ASP A 457 -15.73 -7.61 -20.06
CA ASP A 457 -16.19 -8.94 -20.44
C ASP A 457 -15.57 -10.00 -19.52
N LEU A 458 -16.42 -10.83 -18.91
CA LEU A 458 -16.02 -11.85 -17.94
C LEU A 458 -15.93 -13.21 -18.64
N ALA A 459 -14.71 -13.75 -18.76
CA ALA A 459 -14.43 -14.91 -19.61
C ALA A 459 -14.05 -16.17 -18.78
N TRP A 460 -15.03 -16.90 -18.23
CA TRP A 460 -14.82 -18.16 -17.48
C TRP A 460 -16.01 -19.13 -17.43
#